data_AF-A0A6M3LHX6-F1
#
_entry.id   AF-A0A6M3LHX6-F1
#
_cell.length_a   1.000
_cell.length_b   1.000
_cell.length_c   1.000
_cell.angle_alpha   90.00
_cell.angle_beta   90.00
_cell.angle_gamma   90.00
#
_symmetry.space_group_name_H-M   'P 1'
#
loop_
_entity.id
_entity.type
_entity.pdbx_description
1 polymer ?
#
loop_
_entity_poly.entity_id
_entity_poly.type
_entity_poly.pdbx_seq_one_letter_code
_entity_poly.pdbx_strand_id
1 'polypeptide(L)' 'MSHFYASIQGNGGEATRTGSKKSGVEGHIRGWNIGVRVVCTHENGKDVIRVYKTGGSNKPYGTLVLTFYDDSGE' A
#
# COMPACT_ATOMS: atom_id res chain seq x y z
N MET A 1 -5.12 17.86 -5.59
CA MET A 1 -4.23 16.97 -6.36
C MET A 1 -4.01 15.71 -5.55
N SER A 2 -4.08 14.53 -6.18
CA SER A 2 -3.78 13.29 -5.47
C SER A 2 -2.26 13.16 -5.30
N HIS A 3 -1.84 12.77 -4.11
CA HIS A 3 -0.42 12.62 -3.75
C HIS A 3 0.04 11.16 -3.94
N PHE A 4 -0.89 10.21 -3.78
CA PHE A 4 -0.63 8.80 -3.99
C PHE A 4 -1.61 8.20 -4.99
N TYR A 5 -1.14 7.20 -5.75
CA TYR A 5 -1.93 6.46 -6.72
C TYR A 5 -1.68 4.96 -6.53
N ALA A 6 -2.76 4.18 -6.52
CA ALA A 6 -2.72 2.74 -6.53
C ALA A 6 -3.49 2.24 -7.75
N SER A 7 -2.83 1.48 -8.62
CA SER A 7 -3.45 0.73 -9.71
C SER A 7 -3.33 -0.77 -9.44
N ILE A 8 -4.37 -1.51 -9.83
CA ILE A 8 -4.37 -2.97 -9.74
C ILE A 8 -4.97 -3.56 -11.01
N GLN A 9 -4.34 -4.60 -11.54
CA GLN A 9 -4.82 -5.36 -12.68
C GLN A 9 -5.27 -6.74 -12.24
N GLY A 10 -6.46 -7.17 -12.68
CA GLY A 10 -6.95 -8.53 -12.49
C GLY A 10 -7.75 -9.01 -13.71
N ASN A 11 -8.43 -10.16 -13.57
CA ASN A 11 -9.30 -10.70 -14.62
C ASN A 11 -10.45 -9.74 -14.98
N GLY A 12 -10.90 -8.92 -14.02
CA GLY A 12 -11.93 -7.90 -14.24
C GLY A 12 -11.44 -6.59 -14.87
N GLY A 13 -10.17 -6.50 -15.27
CA GLY A 13 -9.56 -5.27 -15.79
C GLY A 13 -8.77 -4.46 -14.76
N GLU A 14 -8.39 -3.25 -15.15
CA GLU A 14 -7.65 -2.31 -14.30
C GLU A 14 -8.60 -1.52 -13.38
N ALA A 15 -8.20 -1.33 -12.13
CA ALA A 15 -8.85 -0.40 -11.22
C ALA A 15 -7.81 0.53 -10.58
N THR A 16 -8.16 1.82 -10.50
CA THR A 16 -7.32 2.84 -9.89
C THR A 16 -8.01 3.49 -8.69
N ARG A 17 -7.23 3.72 -7.63
CA ARG A 17 -7.62 4.46 -6.44
C ARG A 17 -6.55 5.50 -6.14
N THR A 18 -6.98 6.67 -5.69
CA THR A 18 -6.07 7.78 -5.39
C THR A 18 -6.15 8.15 -3.92
N GLY A 19 -5.03 8.62 -3.39
CA GLY A 19 -4.85 9.02 -2.00
C GLY A 19 -4.32 10.44 -1.90
N SER A 20 -4.72 11.15 -0.85
CA SER A 20 -4.16 12.45 -0.48
C SER A 20 -3.08 12.29 0.58
N LYS A 21 -2.28 13.33 0.84
CA LYS A 21 -1.33 13.35 1.97
C LYS A 21 -2.00 13.02 3.31
N LYS A 22 -3.26 13.43 3.52
CA LYS A 22 -4.02 13.19 4.75
C LYS A 22 -4.55 11.76 4.87
N SER A 23 -4.98 11.16 3.75
CA SER A 23 -5.62 9.84 3.74
C SER A 23 -4.65 8.70 3.49
N GLY A 24 -3.51 8.97 2.82
CA GLY A 24 -2.68 7.93 2.22
C GLY A 24 -3.42 7.15 1.14
N VAL A 25 -2.82 6.02 0.73
CA VAL A 25 -3.46 4.97 -0.05
C VAL A 25 -2.98 3.61 0.47
N GLU A 26 -3.88 2.63 0.53
CA GLU A 26 -3.51 1.27 0.90
C GLU A 26 -4.13 0.23 -0.03
N GLY A 27 -3.46 -0.91 -0.16
CA GLY A 27 -3.93 -2.03 -0.96
C GLY A 27 -3.54 -3.36 -0.32
N HIS A 28 -4.43 -4.34 -0.43
CA HIS A 28 -4.17 -5.73 -0.02
C HIS A 28 -4.35 -6.66 -1.21
N ILE A 29 -3.23 -7.18 -1.71
CA ILE A 29 -3.21 -8.17 -2.80
C ILE A 29 -2.96 -9.54 -2.17
N ARG A 30 -3.87 -10.49 -2.35
CA ARG A 30 -3.82 -11.76 -1.62
C ARG A 30 -4.42 -12.95 -2.35
N GLY A 31 -3.82 -14.11 -2.10
CA GLY A 31 -4.44 -15.41 -2.25
C GLY A 31 -4.89 -15.98 -0.90
N TRP A 32 -5.21 -17.27 -0.87
CA TRP A 32 -5.73 -17.93 0.33
C TRP A 32 -4.74 -17.96 1.51
N ASN A 33 -3.47 -18.29 1.24
CA ASN A 33 -2.45 -18.54 2.28
C ASN A 33 -1.26 -17.56 2.21
N ILE A 34 -1.29 -16.60 1.31
CA ILE A 34 -0.24 -15.62 1.11
C ILE A 34 -0.84 -14.32 0.60
N GLY A 35 -0.28 -13.19 1.00
CA GLY A 35 -0.61 -11.91 0.41
C GLY A 35 0.34 -10.83 0.90
N VAL A 36 0.20 -9.64 0.33
CA VAL A 36 0.97 -8.46 0.71
C VAL A 36 0.00 -7.30 0.93
N ARG A 37 0.19 -6.58 2.03
CA ARG A 37 -0.46 -5.29 2.27
C ARG A 37 0.58 -4.20 2.12
N VAL A 38 0.28 -3.21 1.30
CA VAL A 38 1.13 -2.04 1.10
C VAL A 38 0.35 -0.82 1.54
N VAL A 39 0.98 0.02 2.35
CA VAL A 39 0.41 1.26 2.89
C VAL A 39 1.36 2.39 2.55
N CYS A 40 0.87 3.39 1.82
CA CYS A 40 1.60 4.61 1.51
C CYS A 40 0.94 5.78 2.25
N THR A 41 1.72 6.49 3.06
CA THR A 41 1.26 7.59 3.92
C THR A 41 2.25 8.74 3.88
N HIS A 42 1.78 9.96 4.11
CA HIS A 42 2.65 11.11 4.29
C HIS A 42 2.75 11.45 5.79
N GLU A 43 3.93 11.28 6.37
CA GLU A 43 4.18 11.45 7.81
C GLU A 43 5.36 12.40 8.01
N ASN A 44 5.19 13.43 8.83
CA ASN A 44 6.26 14.37 9.21
C ASN A 44 7.01 14.98 8.01
N GLY A 45 6.29 15.31 6.94
CA GLY A 45 6.86 15.91 5.73
C GLY A 45 7.47 14.91 4.76
N LYS A 46 7.43 13.60 5.05
CA LYS A 46 8.04 12.54 4.24
C LYS A 46 7.00 11.54 3.76
N ASP A 47 7.25 10.95 2.61
CA ASP A 47 6.45 9.83 2.15
C ASP A 47 7.00 8.53 2.73
N VAL A 48 6.12 7.76 3.35
CA VAL A 48 6.44 6.51 4.03
C VAL A 48 5.66 5.39 3.37
N ILE A 49 6.37 4.35 2.93
CA ILE A 49 5.76 3.16 2.35
C ILE A 49 6.07 1.98 3.27
N ARG A 50 5.04 1.30 3.75
CA ARG A 50 5.16 0.12 4.60
C ARG A 50 4.62 -1.11 3.88
N VAL A 51 5.42 -2.17 3.85
CA VAL A 51 5.11 -3.43 3.18
C VAL A 51 5.00 -4.55 4.21
N TYR A 52 3.83 -5.19 4.26
CA TYR A 52 3.53 -6.27 5.18
C TYR A 52 3.29 -7.57 4.42
N LYS A 53 3.97 -8.64 4.81
CA LYS A 53 3.65 -10.00 4.34
C LYS A 53 2.53 -10.55 5.20
N THR A 54 1.38 -10.83 4.59
CA THR A 54 0.20 -11.44 5.21
C THR A 54 0.13 -12.93 4.88
N GLY A 55 -0.58 -13.71 5.70
CA GLY A 55 -0.89 -15.11 5.38
C GLY A 55 -2.14 -15.26 4.50
N GLY A 56 -2.46 -14.25 3.70
CA GLY A 56 -3.60 -14.27 2.79
C GLY A 56 -4.95 -14.11 3.49
N SER A 57 -6.01 -14.59 2.85
CA SER A 57 -7.38 -14.52 3.41
C SER A 57 -7.52 -15.28 4.74
N ASN A 58 -6.77 -16.35 4.95
CA ASN A 58 -6.79 -17.12 6.21
C ASN A 58 -6.15 -16.37 7.38
N LYS A 59 -5.15 -15.53 7.10
CA LYS A 59 -4.43 -14.73 8.12
C LYS A 59 -4.17 -13.34 7.56
N PRO A 60 -5.17 -12.43 7.63
CA PRO A 60 -5.11 -11.13 6.96
C PRO A 60 -4.11 -10.16 7.61
N TYR A 61 -3.74 -10.39 8.87
CA TYR A 61 -2.71 -9.63 9.55
C TYR A 61 -1.33 -10.02 9.01
N GLY A 62 -0.52 -9.01 8.73
CA GLY A 62 0.82 -9.20 8.18
C GLY A 62 1.91 -8.76 9.13
N THR A 63 3.07 -9.36 8.96
CA THR A 63 4.31 -8.89 9.59
C THR A 63 4.92 -7.82 8.71
N LEU A 64 5.36 -6.71 9.30
CA LEU A 64 6.12 -5.69 8.58
C LEU A 64 7.42 -6.31 8.09
N VAL A 65 7.64 -6.26 6.78
CA VAL A 65 8.85 -6.82 6.16
C VAL A 65 9.80 -5.71 5.74
N LEU A 66 9.24 -4.56 5.35
CA LEU A 66 10.04 -3.46 4.82
C LEU A 66 9.33 -2.12 5.00
N THR A 67 10.12 -1.08 5.26
CA THR A 67 9.68 0.31 5.25
C THR A 67 10.62 1.11 4.37
N PHE A 68 10.06 1.90 3.45
CA PHE A 68 10.78 2.90 2.68
C PHE A 68 10.41 4.29 3.17
N TYR A 69 11.38 5.18 3.11
CA TYR A 69 11.23 6.61 3.35
C TYR A 69 11.71 7.32 2.10
N ASP A 70 10.88 8.18 1.56
CA ASP A 70 11.29 9.12 0.53
C ASP A 70 11.39 10.52 1.14
N ASP A 71 12.61 11.04 1.13
CA ASP A 71 12.99 12.39 1.55
C ASP A 71 13.09 13.35 0.35
N SER A 72 12.70 12.92 -0.85
CA SER A 72 12.81 13.67 -2.11
C SER A 72 11.76 14.80 -2.21
N GLY A 73 11.40 15.40 -1.08
CA GLY A 73 10.51 16.53 -0.96
C GLY A 73 11.25 17.86 -1.07
N GLU A 74 11.95 18.07 -2.19
CA GLU A 74 12.11 19.35 -2.93
C GLU A 74 12.70 19.08 -4.33
#